data_AF-A0A374NWC8-F1
#
_entry.id   AF-A0A374NWC8-F1
#
_cell.length_a   1.000
_cell.length_b   1.000
_cell.length_c   1.000
_cell.angle_alpha   90.00
_cell.angle_beta   90.00
_cell.angle_gamma   90.00
#
_symmetry.space_group_name_H-M   'P 1'
#
loop_
_entity.id
_entity.type
_entity.pdbx_description
1 polymer ?
#
loop_
_entity_poly.entity_id
_entity_poly.type
_entity_poly.pdbx_seq_one_letter_code
_entity_poly.pdbx_strand_id
1 'polypeptide(L)' 'MQDRKEFVPGTMGDRIAYLRKRKKLTQAQLAEQLGISAQAVSKWESGVSQTKRY' A
#
# COMPACT_ATOMS: atom_id res chain seq x y z
N MET A 1 -11.33 -18.46 10.50
CA MET A 1 -11.78 -17.18 9.92
C MET A 1 -11.12 -17.05 8.57
N GLN A 2 -11.84 -17.29 7.48
CA GLN A 2 -11.28 -17.18 6.14
C GLN A 2 -11.03 -15.70 5.83
N ASP A 3 -9.76 -15.29 5.83
CA ASP A 3 -9.30 -14.13 5.07
C ASP A 3 -9.65 -14.39 3.60
N ARG A 4 -10.88 -14.03 3.19
CA ARG A 4 -11.22 -13.97 1.79
C ARG A 4 -10.24 -13.00 1.17
N LYS A 5 -9.40 -13.50 0.25
CA LYS A 5 -8.58 -12.69 -0.65
C LYS A 5 -9.53 -11.78 -1.42
N GLU A 6 -9.79 -10.60 -0.89
CA GLU A 6 -10.49 -9.54 -1.60
C GLU A 6 -9.59 -9.15 -2.76
N PHE A 7 -10.11 -9.32 -3.97
CA PHE A 7 -9.47 -8.76 -5.14
C PHE A 7 -9.61 -7.24 -5.06
N VAL A 8 -8.52 -6.55 -4.74
CA VAL A 8 -8.45 -5.10 -4.75
C VAL A 8 -8.00 -4.66 -6.15
N PRO A 9 -8.88 -4.07 -6.96
CA PRO A 9 -8.52 -3.58 -8.29
C PRO A 9 -7.55 -2.39 -8.19
N GLY A 10 -6.72 -2.19 -9.22
CA GLY A 10 -5.73 -1.12 -9.28
C GLY A 10 -4.27 -1.59 -9.22
N THR A 11 -3.36 -0.62 -9.16
CA THR A 11 -1.91 -0.85 -9.06
C THR A 11 -1.53 -1.37 -7.68
N MET A 12 -0.28 -1.83 -7.51
CA MET A 12 0.22 -2.25 -6.19
C MET A 12 0.08 -1.13 -5.15
N GLY A 13 0.31 0.12 -5.54
CA GLY A 13 0.15 1.29 -4.68
C GLY A 13 -1.30 1.50 -4.22
N ASP A 14 -2.25 1.35 -5.15
CA ASP A 14 -3.68 1.44 -4.85
C ASP A 14 -4.11 0.36 -3.84
N ARG A 15 -3.58 -0.86 -3.98
CA ARG A 15 -3.87 -1.97 -3.07
C ARG A 15 -3.34 -1.72 -1.66
N ILE A 16 -2.11 -1.21 -1.56
CA ILE A 16 -1.50 -0.85 -0.27
C ILE A 16 -2.31 0.26 0.41
N ALA A 17 -2.64 1.32 -0.33
CA ALA A 17 -3.44 2.43 0.18
C ALA A 17 -4.83 1.98 0.63
N TYR A 18 -5.48 1.10 -0.13
CA TYR A 18 -6.78 0.53 0.21
C TYR A 18 -6.75 -0.27 1.52
N LEU A 19 -5.82 -1.21 1.64
CA LEU A 19 -5.68 -2.04 2.84
C LEU A 19 -5.30 -1.20 4.07
N ARG A 20 -4.42 -0.21 3.90
CA ARG A 20 -4.05 0.74 4.96
C ARG A 20 -5.26 1.51 5.49
N LYS A 21 -6.06 2.07 4.57
CA LYS A 21 -7.29 2.81 4.92
C LYS A 21 -8.33 1.93 5.59
N ARG A 22 -8.50 0.67 5.15
CA ARG A 22 -9.38 -0.30 5.82
C ARG A 22 -8.97 -0.57 7.26
N LYS A 23 -7.67 -0.60 7.52
CA LYS A 23 -7.12 -0.71 8.89
C LYS A 23 -7.10 0.62 9.65
N LYS A 24 -7.61 1.72 9.07
CA LYS A 24 -7.61 3.07 9.64
C LYS A 24 -6.22 3.59 10.03
N LEU A 25 -5.19 3.18 9.28
CA LEU A 25 -3.81 3.57 9.53
C LEU A 25 -3.41 4.79 8.67
N THR A 26 -2.56 5.66 9.20
CA THR A 26 -1.82 6.64 8.41
C THR A 26 -0.63 6.00 7.72
N GLN A 27 -0.04 6.66 6.71
CA GLN A 27 1.18 6.16 6.06
C GLN A 27 2.34 6.03 7.06
N ALA A 28 2.43 6.94 8.04
CA ALA A 28 3.42 6.89 9.10
C ALA A 28 3.22 5.70 10.04
N GLN A 29 1.97 5.42 10.44
CA GLN A 29 1.64 4.25 11.28
C GLN A 29 1.91 2.94 10.56
N LEU A 30 1.58 2.85 9.26
CA LEU A 30 1.93 1.68 8.45
C LEU A 30 3.45 1.52 8.36
N ALA A 31 4.18 2.62 8.18
CA ALA A 31 5.64 2.60 8.10
C ALA A 31 6.29 2.14 9.41
N GLU A 32 5.80 2.65 10.55
CA GLU A 32 6.23 2.24 11.89
C GLU A 32 6.03 0.74 12.13
N GLN A 33 4.85 0.22 11.78
CA GLN A 33 4.54 -1.22 11.89
C GLN A 33 5.44 -2.10 11.01
N LEU A 34 5.88 -1.58 9.87
CA LEU A 34 6.75 -2.28 8.93
C LEU A 34 8.24 -2.02 9.18
N GLY A 35 8.61 -1.14 10.12
CA GLY A 35 9.99 -0.74 10.38
C GLY A 35 10.66 -0.02 9.21
N ILE A 36 9.90 0.72 8.41
CA ILE A 36 10.38 1.47 7.24
C ILE A 36 10.07 2.96 7.37
N SER A 37 10.56 3.77 6.44
CA SER A 37 10.24 5.20 6.41
C SER A 37 8.85 5.47 5.81
N ALA A 38 8.15 6.49 6.32
CA ALA A 38 6.88 6.94 5.74
C ALA A 38 7.01 7.35 4.26
N GLN A 39 8.19 7.82 3.85
CA GLN A 39 8.52 8.11 2.45
C GLN A 39 8.53 6.85 1.58
N ALA A 40 8.94 5.69 2.11
CA ALA A 40 8.88 4.43 1.38
C ALA A 40 7.42 4.02 1.11
N VAL A 41 6.55 4.13 2.13
CA VAL A 41 5.11 3.89 1.99
C VAL A 41 4.48 4.84 0.97
N SER A 42 4.82 6.13 1.03
CA SER A 42 4.35 7.11 0.04
C SER A 42 4.78 6.74 -1.38
N LYS A 43 6.05 6.35 -1.60
CA LYS A 43 6.54 5.92 -2.91
C LYS A 43 5.81 4.68 -3.45
N TRP A 44 5.46 3.73 -2.56
CA TRP A 44 4.68 2.57 -2.95
C TRP A 44 3.26 2.95 -3.35
N GLU A 45 2.58 3.75 -2.52
CA GLU A 45 1.19 4.19 -2.76
C GLU A 45 1.06 5.10 -3.99
N SER A 46 2.05 5.94 -4.27
CA SER A 46 2.03 6.90 -5.38
C SER A 46 2.48 6.32 -6.72
N GLY A 47 2.85 5.04 -6.78
CA GLY A 47 3.07 4.36 -8.06
C GLY A 47 4.30 4.80 -8.85
N VAL A 48 5.38 5.29 -8.21
CA VAL A 48 6.68 5.48 -8.90
C VAL A 48 7.38 4.17 -9.27
N SER A 49 6.75 3.02 -8.96
CA SER A 49 7.15 1.73 -9.52
C SER A 49 6.84 1.69 -11.00
N GLN A 50 7.90 1.88 -11.80
CA GLN A 50 8.06 1.49 -13.20
C GLN A 50 6.99 0.48 -13.68
N THR A 51 5.85 0.97 -14.17
CA THR A 51 5.24 0.27 -15.30
C THR A 51 6.17 0.58 -16.47
N LYS A 52 7.00 -0.41 -16.81
CA LYS A 52 7.69 -0.52 -18.08
C LYS A 52 6.77 0.02 -19.19
N ARG A 53 7.05 1.22 -19.71
CA ARG A 53 6.64 1.58 -21.07
C ARG A 53 7.59 0.83 -21.98
N TYR A 54 7.15 -0.31 -22.49
CA TYR A 54 7.73 -1.00 -23.65
C TYR A 54 6.69 -0.90 -24.77
#